data_AF-A0A4Q0Y7Y8-F1
#
_entry.id   AF-A0A4Q0Y7Y8-F1
#
_cell.length_a   1.000
_cell.length_b   1.000
_cell.length_c   1.000
_cell.angle_alpha   90.00
_cell.angle_beta   90.00
_cell.angle_gamma   90.00
#
_symmetry.space_group_name_H-M   'P 1'
#
loop_
_entity.id
_entity.type
_entity.pdbx_description
1 polymer ?
#
loop_
_entity_poly.entity_id
_entity_poly.type
_entity_poly.pdbx_seq_one_letter_code
_entity_poly.pdbx_strand_id
1 'polypeptide(L)'
;MEEKWYLENTGNINQMLRVRDDIDLPQTMREFPHLVLINHDFHASDDIMFPDASCIAFFTVFENNHLEALEEENSAALLAVDICEGLMQFYLYSKDPEKTIYDCIEFLKSNELYKCSFEVIKNDKGERLNNLI
;
A
#
# COMPACT_ATOMS: atom_id res chain seq x y z
N MET A 1 16.60 6.96 11.78
CA MET A 1 15.70 6.38 10.78
C MET A 1 15.98 7.15 9.52
N GLU A 2 16.61 6.52 8.53
CA GLU A 2 16.62 7.11 7.19
C GLU A 2 15.17 7.18 6.72
N GLU A 3 14.73 8.33 6.24
CA GLU A 3 13.40 8.50 5.69
C GLU A 3 13.33 7.66 4.41
N LYS A 4 12.80 6.44 4.50
CA LYS A 4 12.56 5.53 3.36
C LYS A 4 11.44 6.02 2.42
N TRP A 5 10.78 7.10 2.81
CA TRP A 5 9.53 7.56 2.24
C TRP A 5 9.63 9.03 1.93
N TYR A 6 9.18 9.43 0.76
CA TYR A 6 8.92 10.82 0.43
C TYR A 6 7.44 11.02 0.10
N LEU A 7 6.98 12.25 0.33
CA LEU A 7 5.63 12.66 -0.02
C LEU A 7 5.64 13.25 -1.44
N GLU A 8 4.92 12.62 -2.35
CA GLU A 8 4.81 13.07 -3.75
C GLU A 8 3.86 14.27 -3.84
N ASN A 9 4.16 15.22 -4.74
CA ASN A 9 3.30 16.37 -4.98
C ASN A 9 2.26 16.06 -6.06
N THR A 10 1.09 15.61 -5.63
CA THR A 10 -0.01 15.24 -6.53
C THR A 10 -0.81 16.44 -7.05
N GLY A 11 -0.58 17.64 -6.51
CA GLY A 11 -1.41 18.83 -6.79
C GLY A 11 -2.81 18.80 -6.16
N ASN A 12 -3.21 17.69 -5.50
CA ASN A 12 -4.46 17.56 -4.78
C ASN A 12 -4.21 17.66 -3.26
N ILE A 13 -4.76 18.69 -2.62
CA ILE A 13 -4.62 18.91 -1.17
C ILE A 13 -5.27 17.81 -0.33
N ASN A 14 -6.23 17.08 -0.90
CA ASN A 14 -6.95 15.99 -0.25
C ASN A 14 -6.33 14.62 -0.53
N GLN A 15 -5.11 14.59 -1.06
CA GLN A 15 -4.36 13.38 -1.36
C GLN A 15 -3.04 13.37 -0.60
N MET A 16 -2.74 12.22 0.00
CA MET A 16 -1.45 11.95 0.60
C MET A 16 -0.87 10.71 -0.07
N LEU A 17 0.06 10.94 -0.99
CA LEU A 17 0.79 9.88 -1.68
C LEU A 17 2.20 9.78 -1.12
N ARG A 18 2.49 8.68 -0.41
CA ARG A 18 3.83 8.33 0.04
C ARG A 18 4.43 7.30 -0.89
N VAL A 19 5.66 7.52 -1.34
CA VAL A 19 6.39 6.62 -2.23
C VAL A 19 7.74 6.29 -1.62
N ARG A 20 8.23 5.06 -1.81
CA ARG A 20 9.56 4.64 -1.35
C ARG A 20 10.65 5.20 -2.28
N ASP A 21 11.71 5.78 -1.72
CA ASP A 21 12.90 6.26 -2.45
C ASP A 21 14.15 5.39 -2.24
N ASP A 22 14.13 4.51 -1.25
CA ASP A 22 15.23 3.60 -0.91
C ASP A 22 15.28 2.34 -1.80
N ILE A 23 14.30 2.16 -2.70
CA ILE A 23 14.13 0.96 -3.52
C ILE A 23 14.51 1.24 -4.99
N ASP A 24 15.35 0.37 -5.57
CA ASP A 24 15.61 0.35 -7.02
C ASP A 24 14.37 -0.20 -7.76
N LEU A 25 13.53 0.72 -8.25
CA LEU A 25 12.31 0.39 -8.98
C LEU A 25 12.56 -0.57 -10.17
N PRO A 26 13.50 -0.30 -11.11
CA PRO A 26 13.81 -1.23 -12.20
C PRO A 26 14.14 -2.66 -11.75
N GLN A 27 14.92 -2.82 -10.67
CA GLN A 27 15.26 -4.14 -10.15
C GLN A 27 14.03 -4.81 -9.51
N THR A 28 13.33 -4.10 -8.63
CA THR A 28 12.15 -4.61 -7.93
C THR A 28 11.06 -5.05 -8.89
N MET A 29 10.80 -4.30 -9.97
CA MET A 29 9.79 -4.68 -10.97
C MET A 29 10.12 -5.95 -11.75
N ARG A 30 11.41 -6.35 -11.80
CA ARG A 30 11.82 -7.63 -12.40
C ARG A 30 11.63 -8.78 -11.43
N GLU A 31 11.88 -8.55 -10.15
CA GLU A 31 11.76 -9.55 -9.09
C GLU A 31 10.31 -9.79 -8.68
N PHE A 32 9.49 -8.75 -8.71
CA PHE A 32 8.09 -8.72 -8.27
C PHE A 32 7.21 -8.15 -9.39
N PRO A 33 6.87 -8.95 -10.42
CA PRO A 33 6.22 -8.43 -11.63
C PRO A 33 4.73 -8.15 -11.44
N HIS A 34 4.09 -8.69 -10.40
CA HIS A 34 2.66 -8.55 -10.16
C HIS A 34 2.38 -7.46 -9.13
N LEU A 35 1.32 -6.69 -9.34
CA LEU A 35 0.83 -5.72 -8.38
C LEU A 35 -0.39 -6.27 -7.65
N VAL A 36 -0.38 -6.17 -6.34
CA VAL A 36 -1.50 -6.37 -5.43
C VAL A 36 -1.83 -5.01 -4.80
N LEU A 37 -3.01 -4.48 -5.11
CA LEU A 37 -3.56 -3.32 -4.43
C LEU A 37 -4.41 -3.78 -3.26
N ILE A 38 -4.09 -3.29 -2.07
CA ILE A 38 -4.92 -3.46 -0.88
C ILE A 38 -5.67 -2.16 -0.66
N ASN A 39 -7.00 -2.22 -0.76
CA ASN A 39 -7.87 -1.05 -0.74
C ASN A 39 -8.73 -1.06 0.51
N HIS A 40 -8.70 0.03 1.28
CA HIS A 40 -9.59 0.26 2.42
C HIS A 40 -10.42 1.52 2.18
N ASP A 41 -11.73 1.34 2.08
CA ASP A 41 -12.69 2.45 2.06
C ASP A 41 -12.89 2.97 3.49
N PHE A 42 -12.64 4.27 3.68
CA PHE A 42 -12.95 4.97 4.93
C PHE A 42 -14.01 6.04 4.68
N HIS A 43 -14.73 6.41 5.74
CA HIS A 43 -15.77 7.43 5.60
C HIS A 43 -15.13 8.81 5.39
N ALA A 44 -15.38 9.39 4.22
CA ALA A 44 -15.14 10.80 3.94
C ALA A 44 -16.46 11.59 4.06
N SER A 45 -16.38 12.79 4.61
CA SER A 45 -17.47 13.76 4.71
C SER A 45 -16.93 15.18 4.48
N ASP A 46 -17.80 16.18 4.37
CA ASP A 46 -17.41 17.57 4.09
C ASP A 46 -16.31 18.10 5.05
N ASP A 47 -16.24 17.57 6.28
CA ASP A 47 -15.26 17.96 7.30
C ASP A 47 -14.15 16.92 7.53
N ILE A 48 -14.23 15.72 6.92
CA ILE A 48 -13.31 14.60 7.15
C ILE A 48 -12.82 14.07 5.80
N MET A 49 -11.58 14.44 5.45
CA MET A 49 -10.93 14.04 4.19
C MET A 49 -9.89 12.93 4.37
N PHE A 50 -9.52 12.61 5.62
CA PHE A 50 -8.52 11.61 5.96
C PHE A 50 -9.07 10.62 7.00
N PRO A 51 -8.53 9.39 7.05
CA PRO A 51 -8.94 8.42 8.05
C PRO A 51 -8.66 8.93 9.47
N ASP A 52 -9.46 8.44 10.42
CA ASP A 52 -9.22 8.77 11.82
C ASP A 52 -7.89 8.19 12.33
N ALA A 53 -7.42 8.70 13.47
CA ALA A 53 -6.15 8.30 14.05
C ALA A 53 -6.07 6.81 14.39
N SER A 54 -7.20 6.15 14.70
CA SER A 54 -7.24 4.73 15.04
C SER A 54 -7.10 3.87 13.79
N CYS A 55 -7.68 4.31 12.67
CA CYS A 55 -7.48 3.70 11.36
C CYS A 55 -6.01 3.82 10.93
N ILE A 56 -5.44 5.02 11.01
CA ILE A 56 -4.03 5.25 10.69
C ILE A 56 -3.11 4.39 11.55
N ALA A 57 -3.36 4.31 12.87
CA ALA A 57 -2.55 3.49 13.77
C ALA A 57 -2.60 2.00 13.40
N PHE A 58 -3.79 1.46 13.09
CA PHE A 58 -3.94 0.07 12.68
C PHE A 58 -3.14 -0.25 11.41
N PHE A 59 -3.27 0.60 10.38
CA PHE A 59 -2.55 0.40 9.12
C PHE A 59 -1.05 0.70 9.21
N THR A 60 -0.63 1.55 10.15
CA THR A 60 0.80 1.75 10.46
C THR A 60 1.41 0.48 11.07
N VAL A 61 0.66 -0.23 11.92
CA VAL A 61 1.09 -1.55 12.45
C VAL A 61 1.11 -2.59 11.33
N PHE A 62 0.13 -2.58 10.44
CA PHE A 62 0.12 -3.45 9.26
C PHE A 62 1.37 -3.22 8.39
N GLU A 63 1.70 -1.97 8.08
CA GLU A 63 2.88 -1.58 7.30
C GLU A 63 4.18 -2.04 7.98
N ASN A 64 4.42 -1.61 9.23
CA ASN A 64 5.71 -1.80 9.89
C ASN A 64 5.94 -3.21 10.44
N ASN A 65 4.89 -3.98 10.71
CA ASN A 65 5.07 -5.31 11.30
C ASN A 65 4.79 -6.42 10.30
N HIS A 66 3.73 -6.29 9.50
CA HIS A 66 3.28 -7.36 8.62
C HIS A 66 3.88 -7.25 7.23
N LEU A 67 3.78 -6.07 6.61
CA LEU A 67 4.33 -5.86 5.27
C LEU A 67 5.85 -5.90 5.29
N GLU A 68 6.53 -5.26 6.26
CA GLU A 68 7.99 -5.37 6.39
C GLU A 68 8.46 -6.84 6.53
N ALA A 69 7.72 -7.70 7.23
CA ALA A 69 8.06 -9.13 7.31
C ALA A 69 7.97 -9.83 5.93
N LEU A 70 6.97 -9.49 5.11
CA LEU A 70 6.87 -10.01 3.74
C LEU A 70 8.01 -9.52 2.83
N GLU A 71 8.54 -8.31 3.09
CA GLU A 71 9.74 -7.78 2.42
C GLU A 71 10.99 -8.55 2.85
N GLU A 72 11.17 -8.81 4.14
CA GLU A 72 12.29 -9.60 4.68
C GLU A 72 12.30 -11.04 4.15
N GLU A 73 11.11 -11.64 3.96
CA GLU A 73 10.95 -12.94 3.33
C GLU A 73 11.14 -12.92 1.81
N ASN A 74 11.38 -11.74 1.21
CA ASN A 74 11.52 -11.54 -0.22
C ASN A 74 10.30 -12.07 -1.02
N SER A 75 9.10 -11.93 -0.43
CA SER A 75 7.83 -12.39 -1.01
C SER A 75 7.08 -11.25 -1.71
N ALA A 76 7.14 -10.05 -1.15
CA ALA A 76 6.53 -8.84 -1.70
C ALA A 76 7.31 -7.58 -1.30
N ALA A 77 7.06 -6.45 -1.96
CA ALA A 77 7.66 -5.15 -1.70
C ALA A 77 6.58 -4.04 -1.75
N LEU A 78 6.45 -3.26 -0.68
CA LEU A 78 5.52 -2.14 -0.60
C LEU A 78 6.19 -0.89 -1.16
N LEU A 79 5.62 -0.29 -2.20
CA LEU A 79 6.27 0.82 -2.91
C LEU A 79 5.56 2.16 -2.77
N ALA A 80 4.25 2.14 -2.55
CA ALA A 80 3.49 3.35 -2.33
C ALA A 80 2.29 3.12 -1.41
N VAL A 81 1.89 4.16 -0.71
CA VAL A 81 0.64 4.25 0.02
C VAL A 81 -0.06 5.54 -0.39
N ASP A 82 -1.26 5.42 -0.94
CA ASP A 82 -2.07 6.55 -1.38
C ASP A 82 -3.31 6.67 -0.50
N ILE A 83 -3.57 7.87 0.01
CA ILE A 83 -4.79 8.20 0.75
C ILE A 83 -5.46 9.34 0.02
N CYS A 84 -6.60 9.07 -0.61
CA CYS A 84 -7.32 10.05 -1.42
C CYS A 84 -8.83 9.83 -1.29
N GLU A 85 -9.56 10.89 -0.94
CA GLU A 85 -11.03 10.97 -1.05
C GLU A 85 -11.81 9.73 -0.56
N GLY A 86 -11.52 9.25 0.65
CA GLY A 86 -12.23 8.11 1.23
C GLY A 86 -11.63 6.74 0.90
N LEU A 87 -10.51 6.70 0.17
CA LEU A 87 -9.82 5.47 -0.19
C LEU A 87 -8.35 5.49 0.29
N MET A 88 -7.95 4.45 1.00
CA MET A 88 -6.54 4.16 1.33
C MET A 88 -6.09 2.96 0.51
N GLN A 89 -4.99 3.09 -0.23
CA GLN A 89 -4.45 2.08 -1.13
C GLN A 89 -2.99 1.77 -0.81
N PHE A 90 -2.66 0.48 -0.72
CA PHE A 90 -1.29 -0.01 -0.60
C PHE A 90 -0.86 -0.65 -1.91
N TYR A 91 0.26 -0.18 -2.47
CA TYR A 91 0.84 -0.68 -3.71
C TYR A 91 1.92 -1.70 -3.40
N LEU A 92 1.51 -2.97 -3.35
CA LEU A 92 2.36 -4.08 -2.98
C LEU A 92 2.73 -4.90 -4.23
N TYR A 93 4.00 -4.90 -4.62
CA TYR A 93 4.49 -5.72 -5.72
C TYR A 93 4.92 -7.08 -5.21
N SER A 94 4.47 -8.18 -5.84
CA SER A 94 4.75 -9.53 -5.36
C SER A 94 5.12 -10.53 -6.47
N LYS A 95 5.72 -11.65 -6.03
CA LYS A 95 6.01 -12.82 -6.87
C LYS A 95 4.80 -13.73 -7.04
N ASP A 96 4.01 -13.87 -5.98
CA ASP A 96 2.81 -14.70 -5.93
C ASP A 96 1.65 -13.89 -5.32
N PRO A 97 0.77 -13.31 -6.15
CA PRO A 97 -0.35 -12.50 -5.67
C PRO A 97 -1.30 -13.24 -4.74
N GLU A 98 -1.55 -14.53 -5.00
CA GLU A 98 -2.52 -15.31 -4.23
C GLU A 98 -1.97 -15.54 -2.82
N LYS A 99 -0.71 -16.01 -2.73
CA LYS A 99 -0.03 -16.17 -1.44
C LYS A 99 0.03 -14.85 -0.67
N THR A 100 0.46 -13.76 -1.32
CA THR A 100 0.54 -12.44 -0.68
C THR A 100 -0.81 -11.98 -0.12
N ILE A 101 -1.90 -12.19 -0.85
CA ILE A 101 -3.25 -11.87 -0.37
C ILE A 101 -3.59 -12.71 0.87
N TYR A 102 -3.34 -14.03 0.83
CA TYR A 102 -3.61 -14.90 1.98
C TYR A 102 -2.82 -14.47 3.21
N ASP A 103 -1.54 -14.13 3.05
CA ASP A 103 -0.69 -13.67 4.14
C ASP A 103 -1.22 -12.34 4.71
N CYS A 104 -1.65 -11.39 3.87
CA CYS A 104 -2.23 -10.11 4.32
C CYS A 104 -3.57 -10.29 5.04
N ILE A 105 -4.40 -11.23 4.58
CA ILE A 105 -5.75 -11.47 5.13
C ILE A 105 -5.69 -11.86 6.61
N GLU A 106 -4.67 -12.59 7.05
CA GLU A 106 -4.54 -13.01 8.45
C GLU A 106 -4.48 -11.82 9.40
N PHE A 107 -3.64 -10.83 9.10
CA PHE A 107 -3.56 -9.60 9.87
C PHE A 107 -4.83 -8.76 9.74
N LEU A 108 -5.31 -8.53 8.52
CA LEU A 108 -6.43 -7.62 8.28
C LEU A 108 -7.74 -8.11 8.92
N LYS A 109 -7.91 -9.42 9.08
CA LYS A 109 -9.05 -10.01 9.80
C LYS A 109 -8.99 -9.81 11.32
N SER A 110 -7.86 -9.38 11.89
CA SER A 110 -7.76 -9.10 13.33
C SER A 110 -8.66 -7.94 13.79
N ASN A 111 -9.13 -7.11 12.86
CA ASN A 111 -10.05 -6.01 13.14
C ASN A 111 -11.17 -5.91 12.10
N GLU A 112 -12.38 -6.30 12.49
CA GLU A 112 -13.57 -6.32 11.60
C GLU A 112 -14.05 -4.93 11.16
N LEU A 113 -13.58 -3.86 11.80
CA LEU A 113 -13.96 -2.48 11.46
C LEU A 113 -13.34 -2.03 10.13
N TYR A 114 -12.14 -2.53 9.78
CA TYR A 114 -11.38 -2.09 8.63
C TYR A 114 -11.46 -3.09 7.48
N LYS A 115 -12.59 -3.08 6.80
CA LYS A 115 -12.81 -3.94 5.62
C LYS A 115 -11.88 -3.52 4.50
N CYS A 116 -11.20 -4.51 3.92
CA CYS A 116 -10.31 -4.32 2.80
C CYS A 116 -10.77 -5.13 1.60
N SER A 117 -10.52 -4.61 0.39
CA SER A 117 -10.63 -5.34 -0.86
C SER A 117 -9.25 -5.47 -1.51
N PHE A 118 -9.12 -6.44 -2.40
CA PHE A 118 -7.87 -6.71 -3.12
C PHE A 118 -8.10 -6.62 -4.61
N GLU A 119 -7.20 -5.96 -5.32
CA GLU A 119 -7.11 -5.97 -6.77
C GLU A 119 -5.75 -6.52 -7.19
N VAL A 120 -5.74 -7.41 -8.19
CA VAL A 120 -4.51 -8.05 -8.69
C VAL A 120 -4.30 -7.69 -10.14
N ILE A 121 -3.19 -7.04 -10.44
CA ILE A 121 -2.73 -6.75 -11.80
C ILE A 121 -1.51 -7.61 -12.09
N LYS A 122 -1.69 -8.62 -12.95
CA LYS A 122 -0.60 -9.53 -13.30
C LYS A 122 0.34 -8.86 -14.29
N ASN A 123 1.66 -8.93 -14.03
CA ASN A 123 2.71 -8.40 -14.90
C ASN A 123 2.63 -6.88 -15.11
N ASP A 124 2.16 -6.14 -14.10
CA ASP A 124 2.10 -4.68 -14.11
C ASP A 124 3.48 -4.04 -14.34
N LYS A 125 4.54 -4.62 -13.77
CA LYS A 125 5.94 -4.16 -13.95
C LYS A 125 6.13 -2.65 -13.68
N GLY A 126 5.33 -2.07 -12.79
CA GLY A 126 5.47 -0.68 -12.37
C GLY A 126 4.64 0.29 -13.19
N GLU A 127 3.87 -0.18 -14.17
CA GLU A 127 3.05 0.69 -15.02
C GLU A 127 2.05 1.52 -14.19
N ARG A 128 1.37 0.88 -13.22
CA ARG A 128 0.42 1.60 -12.37
C ARG A 128 1.11 2.64 -11.49
N LEU A 129 2.24 2.28 -10.87
CA LEU A 129 3.00 3.19 -10.02
C LEU A 129 3.54 4.39 -10.83
N ASN A 130 4.07 4.16 -12.03
CA ASN A 130 4.58 5.22 -12.91
C ASN A 130 3.50 6.20 -13.39
N ASN A 131 2.24 5.78 -13.44
CA ASN A 131 1.12 6.67 -13.78
C ASN A 131 0.62 7.48 -12.57
N LEU A 132 1.05 7.11 -11.36
CA LEU A 132 0.65 7.73 -10.11
C LEU A 132 1.61 8.87 -9.69
N ILE A 133 2.90 8.74 -10.06
CA ILE A 133 3.98 9.71 -9.81
C ILE A 133 4.20 10.67 -10.99
#